data_AF-A0A2V9QI77-F1
#
_entry.id   AF-A0A2V9QI77-F1
#
_cell.length_a   1.000
_cell.length_b   1.000
_cell.length_c   1.000
_cell.angle_alpha   90.00
_cell.angle_beta   90.00
_cell.angle_gamma   90.00
#
_symmetry.space_group_name_H-M   'P 1'
#
loop_
_entity.id
_entity.type
_entity.pdbx_description
1 polymer ?
#
loop_
_entity_poly.entity_id
_entity_poly.type
_entity_poly.pdbx_seq_one_letter_code
_entity_poly.pdbx_strand_id
1 'polypeptide(L)' 'MVLPISNCRSYFDLLSATLASLPFEQVEEVTNLLVRAYEHQRTVFVFGNGGSAALASHFGQRFTL' A
#
# COMPACT_ATOMS: atom_id res chain seq x y z
N MET A 1 2.70 -19.42 3.23
CA MET A 1 4.11 -19.83 3.45
C MET A 1 4.97 -18.91 2.60
N VAL A 2 5.71 -17.98 3.20
CA VAL A 2 6.59 -17.06 2.44
C VAL A 2 7.82 -17.86 2.00
N LEU A 3 8.10 -17.89 0.70
CA LEU A 3 9.30 -18.55 0.20
C LEU A 3 10.54 -17.77 0.68
N PRO A 4 11.56 -18.42 1.27
CA PRO A 4 12.74 -17.73 1.74
C PRO A 4 13.52 -17.14 0.56
N ILE A 5 13.85 -15.86 0.68
CA ILE A 5 14.64 -15.12 -0.32
C ILE A 5 16.10 -15.51 -0.12
N SER A 6 16.67 -16.26 -1.05
CA SER A 6 18.04 -16.80 -0.96
C SER A 6 18.99 -16.20 -2.00
N ASN A 7 18.45 -15.60 -3.06
CA ASN A 7 19.20 -14.93 -4.12
C ASN A 7 18.30 -13.91 -4.86
N CYS A 8 18.89 -13.12 -5.76
CA CYS A 8 18.16 -12.11 -6.52
C CYS A 8 16.96 -12.68 -7.30
N ARG A 9 17.12 -13.86 -7.92
CA ARG A 9 16.03 -14.50 -8.69
C ARG A 9 14.84 -14.82 -7.79
N SER A 10 15.07 -15.43 -6.63
CA SER A 10 14.02 -15.76 -5.67
C SER A 10 13.27 -14.54 -5.12
N TYR A 11 13.93 -13.38 -5.02
CA TYR A 11 13.27 -12.12 -4.67
C TYR A 11 12.26 -11.71 -5.76
N PHE A 12 12.70 -11.71 -7.03
CA PHE A 12 11.84 -11.34 -8.15
C PHE A 12 10.69 -12.33 -8.35
N ASP A 13 10.92 -13.64 -8.14
CA ASP A 13 9.87 -14.65 -8.22
C ASP A 13 8.78 -14.40 -7.15
N LEU A 14 9.20 -14.13 -5.91
CA LEU A 14 8.28 -13.78 -4.82
C LEU A 14 7.53 -12.48 -5.11
N LEU A 15 8.21 -11.46 -5.64
CA LEU A 15 7.62 -10.20 -6.03
C LEU A 15 6.55 -10.41 -7.11
N SER A 16 6.87 -11.13 -8.19
CA SER A 16 5.93 -11.44 -9.26
C SER A 16 4.70 -12.20 -8.76
N ALA A 17 4.90 -13.22 -7.91
CA ALA A 17 3.79 -13.95 -7.31
C ALA A 17 2.91 -13.05 -6.42
N THR A 18 3.54 -12.18 -5.63
CA THR A 18 2.82 -11.22 -4.77
C THR A 18 2.00 -10.25 -5.60
N LEU A 19 2.58 -9.68 -6.66
CA LEU A 19 1.91 -8.77 -7.59
C LEU A 19 0.73 -9.44 -8.29
N ALA A 20 0.89 -10.70 -8.72
CA ALA A 20 -0.18 -11.48 -9.35
C ALA A 20 -1.36 -11.75 -8.40
N SER A 21 -1.13 -11.74 -7.08
CA SER A 21 -2.16 -11.96 -6.05
C SER A 21 -2.82 -10.68 -5.54
N LEU A 22 -2.47 -9.52 -6.09
CA LEU A 22 -3.03 -8.26 -5.62
C LEU A 22 -4.54 -8.18 -5.89
N PRO A 23 -5.36 -7.80 -4.90
CA PRO A 23 -6.79 -7.63 -5.08
C PRO A 23 -7.08 -6.26 -5.72
N PHE A 24 -6.90 -6.15 -7.04
CA PHE A 24 -7.01 -4.88 -7.77
C PHE A 24 -8.32 -4.12 -7.51
N GLU A 25 -9.46 -4.81 -7.48
CA GLU A 25 -10.77 -4.21 -7.21
C GLU A 25 -10.83 -3.55 -5.82
N GLN A 26 -10.28 -4.19 -4.79
CA GLN A 26 -10.25 -3.64 -3.43
C GLN A 26 -9.32 -2.43 -3.35
N VAL A 27 -8.21 -2.44 -4.08
CA VAL A 27 -7.30 -1.29 -4.17
C VAL A 27 -8.00 -0.10 -4.83
N GLU A 28 -8.76 -0.33 -5.90
CA GLU A 28 -9.56 0.71 -6.56
C GLU A 28 -10.67 1.26 -5.64
N GLU A 29 -11.38 0.38 -4.92
CA GLU A 29 -12.41 0.78 -3.96
C GLU A 29 -11.85 1.70 -2.87
N VAL A 30 -10.73 1.31 -2.24
CA VAL A 30 -10.07 2.11 -1.22
C VAL A 30 -9.60 3.44 -1.80
N THR A 31 -9.05 3.44 -3.02
CA THR A 31 -8.61 4.68 -3.69
C THR A 31 -9.78 5.64 -3.91
N ASN A 32 -10.91 5.14 -4.42
CA ASN A 32 -12.12 5.94 -4.62
C ASN A 32 -12.67 6.50 -3.30
N LEU A 33 -12.63 5.71 -2.22
CA LEU A 33 -13.05 6.16 -0.89
C LEU A 33 -12.17 7.31 -0.38
N LEU A 34 -10.85 7.22 -0.57
CA LEU A 34 -9.90 8.27 -0.19
C LEU A 34 -10.13 9.56 -0.99
N VAL A 35 -10.38 9.45 -2.31
CA VAL A 35 -10.71 10.61 -3.16
C VAL A 35 -12.00 11.28 -2.69
N ARG A 36 -13.07 10.51 -2.42
CA ARG A 36 -14.33 11.08 -1.89
C ARG A 36 -14.13 11.74 -0.54
N ALA A 37 -13.34 11.14 0.34
CA ALA A 37 -13.01 11.73 1.64
C ALA A 37 -12.34 13.11 1.46
N TYR A 38 -11.40 13.22 0.52
CA TYR A 38 -10.77 14.48 0.15
C TYR A 38 -11.78 15.50 -0.42
N GLU A 39 -12.60 15.11 -1.39
CA GLU A 39 -13.63 15.99 -2.00
C GLU A 39 -14.63 16.54 -0.97
N HIS A 40 -14.93 15.75 0.06
CA HIS A 40 -15.82 16.13 1.17
C HIS A 40 -15.08 16.74 2.37
N GLN A 41 -13.83 17.19 2.20
CA GLN A 41 -13.00 17.84 3.23
C GLN A 41 -12.91 17.02 4.53
N ARG A 42 -12.85 15.69 4.40
CA ARG A 42 -12.67 14.76 5.52
C ARG A 42 -11.20 14.55 5.79
N THR A 43 -10.86 14.38 7.07
CA THR A 43 -9.51 14.02 7.48
C THR A 43 -9.37 12.51 7.54
N VAL A 44 -8.39 11.97 6.82
CA VAL A 44 -8.00 10.56 6.88
C VAL A 44 -6.77 10.42 7.77
N PHE A 45 -6.86 9.56 8.79
CA PHE A 45 -5.74 9.25 9.66
C PHE A 45 -5.11 7.92 9.26
N VAL A 46 -3.79 7.91 9.06
CA VAL A 46 -3.03 6.72 8.65
C VAL A 46 -1.95 6.44 9.69
N PHE A 47 -1.85 5.19 10.12
CA PHE A 47 -0.90 4.75 11.14
C PHE A 47 -0.29 3.41 10.74
N GLY A 48 0.91 3.11 11.23
CA GLY A 48 1.59 1.84 11.00
C GLY A 48 2.73 1.65 11.99
N ASN A 49 3.20 0.42 12.13
CA ASN A 49 4.32 0.05 12.98
C ASN A 49 5.56 -0.28 12.14
N GLY A 50 6.77 -0.02 12.66
CA GLY A 50 8.02 -0.34 11.97
C GLY A 50 8.08 0.26 10.57
N GLY A 51 8.35 -0.55 9.54
CA GLY A 51 8.38 -0.08 8.14
C GLY A 51 7.06 0.51 7.65
N SER A 52 5.92 0.07 8.17
CA SER A 52 4.60 0.66 7.83
C SER A 52 4.42 2.06 8.42
N ALA A 53 5.13 2.42 9.49
CA ALA A 53 5.13 3.78 10.02
C ALA A 53 5.73 4.76 9.00
N ALA A 54 6.83 4.37 8.35
CA ALA A 54 7.45 5.19 7.30
C ALA A 54 6.52 5.36 6.09
N LEU A 55 5.79 4.31 5.69
CA LEU A 55 4.78 4.40 4.64
C LEU A 55 3.61 5.32 5.04
N ALA A 56 3.12 5.23 6.28
CA ALA A 56 2.08 6.11 6.79
C ALA A 56 2.53 7.59 6.80
N SER A 57 3.77 7.86 7.22
CA SER A 57 4.35 9.21 7.18
C SER A 57 4.49 9.73 5.74
N HIS A 58 5.03 8.92 4.83
CA HIS A 58 5.16 9.30 3.43
C HIS A 58 3.79 9.56 2.78
N PHE A 59 2.79 8.73 3.09
CA PHE A 59 1.42 8.92 2.64
C PHE A 59 0.86 10.25 3.14
N GLY A 60 0.88 10.52 4.45
CA GLY A 60 0.38 11.78 5.02
C GLY A 60 1.09 13.04 4.50
N GLN A 61 2.38 12.94 4.15
CA GLN A 61 3.13 14.06 3.59
C GLN A 61 2.78 14.39 2.13
N ARG A 62 2.39 13.38 1.33
CA ARG A 62 2.19 13.52 -0.12
C ARG A 62 0.73 13.43 -0.57
N PHE A 63 -0.18 13.03 0.31
CA PHE A 63 -1.63 13.02 0.05
C PHE A 63 -2.32 14.36 0.33
N THR A 64 -1.58 15.41 0.67
CA THR A 64 -2.07 16.79 0.73
C THR A 64 -1.88 17.42 -0.65
N LEU A 65 -2.94 17.48 -1.45
CA LEU A 65 -3.07 18.41 -2.59
C LEU A 65 -3.94 19.60 -2.17
#